data_AF-A0A0C2FQ00-F1
#
_entry.id   AF-A0A0C2FQ00-F1
#
_cell.length_a   1.000
_cell.length_b   1.000
_cell.length_c   1.000
_cell.angle_alpha   90.00
_cell.angle_beta   90.00
_cell.angle_gamma   90.00
#
_symmetry.space_group_name_H-M   'P 1'
#
loop_
_entity.id
_entity.type
_entity.pdbx_description
1 polymer ?
#
loop_
_entity_poly.entity_id
_entity_poly.type
_entity_poly.pdbx_seq_one_letter_code
_entity_poly.pdbx_strand_id
1 'polypeptide(L)'
;MVSLQLTNAAFRIKKETIDEINHLLSIYKGTHNFFNYTSKREFDDRSCFRYVLSFECGEPFLFHDDVRNEDVEFIQLTVKGQSFILHQIRKMVGMVIAVVRELQYKSYIQRTFESDRVDVPKAPGLGLLLERVHYDVYDRKHEKTHEPLTDWGPEVEARVEEVKFELITKEILISELRHQSMLQWLADLVRHDFCADPEAEEVPKQTFLTMAVGKAEE
;
A
#
# COMPACT_ATOMS: atom_id res chain seq x y z
N MET A 1 15.24 -8.52 -17.92
CA MET A 1 14.31 -7.83 -18.83
C MET A 1 13.18 -7.34 -17.94
N VAL A 2 13.15 -6.06 -17.58
CA VAL A 2 12.04 -5.49 -16.81
C VAL A 2 10.82 -5.56 -17.70
N SER A 3 9.81 -6.33 -17.33
CA SER A 3 8.52 -6.30 -18.02
C SER A 3 7.84 -4.96 -17.74
N LEU A 4 8.22 -3.92 -18.47
CA LEU A 4 7.54 -2.62 -18.48
C LEU A 4 6.22 -2.77 -19.22
N GLN A 5 5.29 -3.55 -18.66
CA GLN A 5 3.92 -3.56 -19.14
C GLN A 5 3.38 -2.14 -19.00
N LEU A 6 2.95 -1.56 -20.13
CA LEU A 6 2.50 -0.18 -20.19
C LEU A 6 1.35 0.02 -19.21
N THR A 7 1.52 0.94 -18.26
CA THR A 7 0.47 1.35 -17.34
C THR A 7 -0.52 2.23 -18.10
N ASN A 8 -1.52 1.60 -18.72
CA ASN A 8 -2.59 2.27 -19.45
C ASN A 8 -3.95 1.62 -19.13
N ALA A 9 -5.03 2.26 -19.55
CA ALA A 9 -6.39 1.81 -19.28
C ALA A 9 -6.73 0.43 -19.87
N ALA A 10 -5.96 -0.07 -20.84
CA ALA A 10 -6.15 -1.40 -21.44
C ALA A 10 -5.51 -2.53 -20.62
N PHE A 11 -4.71 -2.22 -19.60
CA PHE A 11 -4.12 -3.22 -18.72
C PHE A 11 -5.21 -3.99 -17.97
N ARG A 12 -5.06 -5.31 -17.90
CA ARG A 12 -5.89 -6.20 -17.08
C ARG A 12 -4.98 -7.10 -16.26
N ILE A 13 -5.16 -7.10 -14.95
CA ILE A 13 -4.37 -7.87 -14.02
C ILE A 13 -4.66 -9.36 -14.23
N LYS A 14 -3.60 -10.17 -14.25
CA LYS A 14 -3.75 -11.62 -14.37
C LYS A 14 -3.90 -12.24 -12.99
N LYS A 15 -4.54 -13.41 -12.95
CA LYS A 15 -4.69 -14.18 -11.71
C LYS A 15 -3.34 -14.50 -11.06
N GLU A 16 -2.31 -14.81 -11.86
CA GLU A 16 -0.97 -15.09 -11.34
C GLU A 16 -0.38 -13.88 -10.62
N THR A 17 -0.66 -12.66 -11.09
CA THR A 17 -0.23 -11.42 -10.43
C THR A 17 -1.02 -11.17 -9.14
N ILE A 18 -2.31 -11.50 -9.10
CA ILE A 18 -3.12 -11.44 -7.87
C ILE A 18 -2.58 -12.44 -6.82
N ASP A 19 -2.26 -13.66 -7.24
CA ASP A 19 -1.67 -14.69 -6.37
C ASP A 19 -0.31 -14.23 -5.80
N GLU A 20 0.51 -13.60 -6.63
CA GLU A 20 1.76 -12.97 -6.21
C GLU A 20 1.53 -11.82 -5.21
N ILE A 21 0.59 -10.92 -5.47
CA ILE A 21 0.22 -9.85 -4.55
C ILE A 21 -0.21 -10.46 -3.21
N ASN A 22 -1.11 -11.43 -3.20
CA ASN A 22 -1.56 -12.10 -1.98
C ASN A 22 -0.40 -12.76 -1.21
N HIS A 23 0.56 -13.37 -1.91
CA HIS A 23 1.78 -13.89 -1.29
C HIS A 23 2.59 -12.77 -0.61
N LEU A 24 2.83 -11.65 -1.29
CA LEU A 24 3.56 -10.50 -0.73
C LEU A 24 2.82 -9.87 0.45
N LEU A 25 1.50 -9.70 0.37
CA LEU A 25 0.68 -9.18 1.46
C LEU A 25 0.74 -10.08 2.70
N SER A 26 0.86 -11.40 2.51
CA SER A 26 0.96 -12.36 3.60
C SER A 26 2.21 -12.18 4.47
N ILE A 27 3.30 -11.62 3.92
CA ILE A 27 4.55 -11.35 4.65
C ILE A 27 4.31 -10.35 5.80
N TYR A 28 3.37 -9.43 5.63
CA TYR A 28 3.03 -8.44 6.66
C TYR A 28 2.24 -9.00 7.83
N LYS A 29 1.63 -10.19 7.70
CA LYS A 29 0.80 -10.79 8.76
C LYS A 29 1.67 -11.10 9.98
N GLY A 30 1.10 -10.93 11.17
CA GLY A 30 1.81 -11.10 12.43
C GLY A 30 2.37 -9.79 13.00
N THR A 31 3.28 -9.92 13.96
CA THR A 31 3.90 -8.78 14.64
C THR A 31 5.27 -8.51 14.03
N HIS A 32 5.46 -7.31 13.47
CA HIS A 32 6.74 -6.87 12.90
C HIS A 32 7.12 -5.49 13.41
N ASN A 33 8.39 -5.13 13.25
CA ASN A 33 8.87 -3.78 13.49
C ASN A 33 8.65 -2.91 12.24
N PHE A 34 7.69 -2.00 12.28
CA PHE A 34 7.29 -1.16 11.15
C PHE A 34 8.01 0.20 11.12
N PHE A 35 9.18 0.37 11.76
CA PHE A 35 9.86 1.68 11.82
C PHE A 35 10.17 2.28 10.43
N ASN A 36 10.60 1.47 9.45
CA ASN A 36 10.78 1.89 8.05
C ASN A 36 9.46 2.27 7.34
N TYR A 37 8.31 1.84 7.88
CA TYR A 37 6.97 2.15 7.38
C TYR A 37 6.38 3.44 7.97
N THR A 38 7.18 4.23 8.68
CA THR A 38 6.78 5.57 9.13
C THR A 38 7.93 6.56 8.94
N SER A 39 7.84 7.73 9.55
CA SER A 39 8.88 8.76 9.51
C SER A 39 9.26 9.14 10.94
N LYS A 40 10.52 9.55 11.16
CA LYS A 40 11.02 10.05 12.46
C LYS A 40 10.88 9.03 13.60
N ARG A 41 11.24 7.77 13.32
CA ARG A 41 11.20 6.67 14.30
C ARG A 41 12.43 5.81 14.14
N GLU A 42 13.03 5.47 15.26
CA GLU A 42 14.20 4.61 15.33
C GLU A 42 13.81 3.14 15.38
N PHE A 43 14.75 2.27 15.00
CA PHE A 43 14.55 0.82 15.02
C PHE A 43 14.23 0.28 16.42
N ASP A 44 14.84 0.84 17.46
CA ASP A 44 14.66 0.40 18.85
C ASP A 44 13.37 0.93 19.52
N ASP A 45 12.64 1.82 18.84
CA ASP A 45 11.35 2.31 19.32
C ASP A 45 10.32 1.18 19.34
N ARG A 46 10.03 0.69 20.56
CA ARG A 46 9.04 -0.37 20.81
C ARG A 46 7.64 -0.02 20.28
N SER A 47 7.33 1.28 20.17
CA SER A 47 6.08 1.74 19.57
C SER A 47 6.04 1.59 18.05
N CYS A 48 7.04 1.03 17.39
CA CYS A 48 7.00 0.65 15.97
C CYS A 48 6.51 -0.79 15.74
N PHE A 49 6.43 -1.61 16.80
CA PHE A 49 5.89 -2.96 16.68
C PHE A 49 4.37 -2.92 16.46
N ARG A 50 3.91 -3.43 15.31
CA ARG A 50 2.49 -3.47 14.96
C ARG A 50 2.09 -4.88 14.56
N TYR A 51 0.83 -5.20 14.84
CA TYR A 51 0.25 -6.49 14.53
C TYR A 51 -0.79 -6.37 13.42
N VAL A 52 -0.51 -7.03 12.29
CA VAL A 52 -1.42 -7.15 11.15
C VAL A 52 -2.10 -8.50 11.24
N LEU A 53 -3.43 -8.48 11.30
CA LEU A 53 -4.27 -9.67 11.40
C LEU A 53 -4.50 -10.29 10.02
N SER A 54 -4.90 -9.48 9.04
CA SER A 54 -5.07 -9.91 7.65
C SER A 54 -4.69 -8.78 6.69
N PHE A 55 -4.25 -9.16 5.49
CA PHE A 55 -4.02 -8.25 4.38
C PHE A 55 -4.21 -9.04 3.08
N GLU A 56 -5.21 -8.66 2.30
CA GLU A 56 -5.73 -9.47 1.20
C GLU A 56 -6.05 -8.59 -0.02
N CYS A 57 -5.86 -9.17 -1.20
CA CYS A 57 -6.22 -8.58 -2.48
C CYS A 57 -7.55 -9.16 -2.94
N GLY A 58 -8.53 -8.29 -3.19
CA GLY A 58 -9.83 -8.68 -3.75
C GLY A 58 -9.77 -8.96 -5.26
N GLU A 59 -10.94 -9.21 -5.84
CA GLU A 59 -11.09 -9.40 -7.28
C GLU A 59 -11.06 -8.05 -8.03
N PRO A 60 -10.52 -8.00 -9.26
CA PRO A 60 -10.57 -6.80 -10.08
C PRO A 60 -12.00 -6.52 -10.56
N PHE A 61 -12.33 -5.23 -10.70
CA PHE A 61 -13.59 -4.79 -11.29
C PHE A 61 -13.36 -3.63 -12.25
N LEU A 62 -14.27 -3.47 -13.22
CA LEU A 62 -14.21 -2.38 -14.18
C LEU A 62 -15.06 -1.20 -13.72
N PHE A 63 -14.54 0.00 -13.94
CA PHE A 63 -15.26 1.26 -13.78
C PHE A 63 -15.12 2.09 -15.06
N HIS A 64 -16.25 2.58 -15.57
CA HIS A 64 -16.30 3.31 -16.83
C HIS A 64 -15.85 4.76 -16.63
N ASP A 65 -14.90 5.22 -17.44
CA ASP A 65 -14.49 6.62 -17.51
C ASP A 65 -15.36 7.35 -18.56
N ASP A 66 -16.35 8.12 -18.10
CA ASP A 66 -17.25 8.89 -18.97
C ASP A 66 -16.52 9.96 -19.82
N VAL A 67 -15.36 10.44 -19.35
CA VAL A 67 -14.61 11.51 -20.04
C VAL A 67 -13.79 10.94 -21.19
N ARG A 68 -13.15 9.79 -20.96
CA ARG A 68 -12.30 9.11 -21.96
C ARG A 68 -13.04 8.06 -22.77
N ASN A 69 -14.24 7.70 -22.34
CA ASN A 69 -15.08 6.66 -22.94
C ASN A 69 -14.35 5.31 -23.01
N GLU A 70 -13.75 4.89 -21.89
CA GLU A 70 -13.01 3.63 -21.75
C GLU A 70 -13.23 3.01 -20.36
N ASP A 71 -13.08 1.69 -20.25
CA ASP A 71 -13.17 0.99 -18.97
C ASP A 71 -11.80 0.84 -18.32
N VAL A 72 -11.69 1.28 -17.07
CA VAL A 72 -10.47 1.16 -16.26
C VAL A 72 -10.68 0.10 -15.18
N GLU A 73 -9.69 -0.76 -15.02
CA GLU A 73 -9.72 -1.82 -14.00
C GLU A 73 -9.18 -1.30 -12.67
N PHE A 74 -9.92 -1.57 -11.61
CA PHE A 74 -9.56 -1.28 -10.23
C PHE A 74 -9.54 -2.57 -9.41
N ILE A 75 -8.78 -2.55 -8.31
CA ILE A 75 -8.70 -3.66 -7.37
C ILE A 75 -8.65 -3.12 -5.94
N GLN A 76 -9.36 -3.77 -5.03
CA GLN A 76 -9.41 -3.38 -3.62
C GLN A 76 -8.44 -4.24 -2.81
N LEU A 77 -7.60 -3.59 -1.99
CA LEU A 77 -6.81 -4.24 -0.95
C LEU A 77 -7.46 -3.99 0.41
N THR A 78 -7.64 -5.04 1.21
CA THR A 78 -8.25 -4.95 2.54
C THR A 78 -7.24 -5.37 3.59
N VAL A 79 -6.93 -4.47 4.53
CA VAL A 79 -6.01 -4.72 5.65
C VAL A 79 -6.73 -4.57 6.98
N LYS A 80 -6.57 -5.56 7.86
CA LYS A 80 -7.02 -5.50 9.25
C LYS A 80 -5.81 -5.62 10.17
N GLY A 81 -5.66 -4.67 11.08
CA GLY A 81 -4.59 -4.65 12.08
C GLY A 81 -5.11 -4.13 13.42
N GLN A 82 -4.35 -4.37 14.49
CA GLN A 82 -4.70 -3.86 15.83
C GLN A 82 -4.57 -2.34 15.92
N SER A 83 -3.54 -1.80 15.26
CA SER A 83 -3.29 -0.36 15.15
C SER A 83 -2.37 -0.10 13.96
N PHE A 84 -2.36 1.14 13.49
CA PHE A 84 -1.46 1.57 12.43
C PHE A 84 -0.72 2.85 12.83
N ILE A 85 0.56 2.96 12.47
CA ILE A 85 1.34 4.20 12.59
C ILE A 85 1.18 5.08 11.34
N LEU A 86 1.56 6.34 11.48
CA LEU A 86 1.48 7.31 10.39
C LEU A 86 2.17 6.77 9.12
N HIS A 87 1.47 6.84 8.00
CA HIS A 87 1.89 6.35 6.67
C HIS A 87 2.04 4.83 6.50
N GLN A 88 1.86 4.02 7.54
CA GLN A 88 2.17 2.58 7.50
C GLN A 88 1.51 1.86 6.32
N ILE A 89 0.17 1.96 6.19
CA ILE A 89 -0.59 1.27 5.14
C ILE A 89 -0.12 1.71 3.75
N ARG A 90 0.06 3.03 3.55
CA ARG A 90 0.49 3.59 2.26
C ARG A 90 1.90 3.13 1.87
N LYS A 91 2.81 3.00 2.84
CA LYS A 91 4.15 2.46 2.63
C LYS A 91 4.14 0.94 2.40
N MET A 92 3.28 0.20 3.09
CA MET A 92 3.07 -1.25 2.85
C MET A 92 2.63 -1.50 1.41
N VAL A 93 1.58 -0.79 0.95
CA VAL A 93 1.07 -0.88 -0.43
C VAL A 93 2.14 -0.42 -1.43
N GLY A 94 2.83 0.69 -1.16
CA GLY A 94 3.88 1.19 -2.05
C GLY A 94 5.01 0.19 -2.26
N MET A 95 5.44 -0.50 -1.20
CA MET A 95 6.46 -1.55 -1.31
C MET A 95 5.97 -2.77 -2.10
N VAL A 96 4.72 -3.20 -1.93
CA VAL A 96 4.15 -4.29 -2.74
C VAL A 96 4.16 -3.91 -4.22
N ILE A 97 3.74 -2.69 -4.56
CA ILE A 97 3.77 -2.20 -5.94
C ILE A 97 5.20 -2.20 -6.49
N ALA A 98 6.18 -1.73 -5.70
CA ALA A 98 7.59 -1.72 -6.12
C ALA A 98 8.11 -3.14 -6.44
N VAL A 99 7.77 -4.13 -5.61
CA VAL A 99 8.17 -5.53 -5.82
C VAL A 99 7.47 -6.14 -7.03
N VAL A 100 6.15 -5.96 -7.18
CA VAL A 100 5.39 -6.50 -8.33
C VAL A 100 5.83 -5.89 -9.65
N ARG A 101 6.28 -4.63 -9.65
CA ARG A 101 6.87 -3.97 -10.82
C ARG A 101 8.37 -4.28 -11.02
N GLU A 102 8.90 -5.26 -10.30
CA GLU A 102 10.29 -5.73 -10.40
C GLU A 102 11.34 -4.65 -10.09
N LEU A 103 10.99 -3.60 -9.34
CA LEU A 103 11.94 -2.58 -8.89
C LEU A 103 12.75 -3.05 -7.67
N GLN A 104 12.25 -4.05 -6.95
CA GLN A 104 12.91 -4.69 -5.82
C GLN A 104 12.62 -6.19 -5.78
N TYR A 105 13.49 -6.94 -5.09
CA TYR A 105 13.30 -8.36 -4.85
C TYR A 105 12.18 -8.62 -3.83
N LYS A 106 11.51 -9.77 -3.92
CA LYS A 106 10.46 -10.17 -2.96
C LYS A 106 10.94 -10.21 -1.51
N SER A 107 12.19 -10.65 -1.30
CA SER A 107 12.83 -10.67 0.02
C SER A 107 13.02 -9.29 0.63
N TYR A 108 12.93 -8.22 -0.16
CA TYR A 108 13.13 -6.85 0.32
C TYR A 108 12.08 -6.43 1.36
N ILE A 109 10.86 -6.97 1.28
CA ILE A 109 9.81 -6.73 2.29
C ILE A 109 10.25 -7.26 3.67
N GLN A 110 10.99 -8.36 3.74
CA GLN A 110 11.47 -8.86 5.03
C GLN A 110 12.62 -8.00 5.57
N ARG A 111 13.51 -7.54 4.68
CA ARG A 111 14.62 -6.66 5.03
C ARG A 111 14.16 -5.32 5.61
N THR A 112 13.00 -4.81 5.19
CA THR A 112 12.47 -3.54 5.74
C THR A 112 12.07 -3.63 7.21
N PHE A 113 11.99 -4.83 7.80
CA PHE A 113 11.75 -5.02 9.25
C PHE A 113 13.05 -5.15 10.06
N GLU A 114 14.20 -5.24 9.40
CA GLU A 114 15.53 -5.34 10.03
C GLU A 114 16.03 -3.95 10.45
N SER A 115 17.19 -3.87 11.11
CA SER A 115 17.71 -2.61 11.68
C SER A 115 18.12 -1.56 10.66
N ASP A 116 18.36 -1.96 9.42
CA ASP A 116 18.81 -1.04 8.37
C ASP A 116 17.68 -0.08 7.99
N ARG A 117 18.01 1.21 7.96
CA ARG A 117 17.09 2.23 7.49
C ARG A 117 17.00 2.15 5.96
N VAL A 118 15.78 2.03 5.44
CA VAL A 118 15.52 2.01 4.00
C VAL A 118 14.41 2.97 3.63
N ASP A 119 14.53 3.59 2.46
CA ASP A 119 13.44 4.40 1.93
C ASP A 119 12.34 3.52 1.35
N VAL A 120 11.18 3.51 2.01
CA VAL A 120 10.00 2.77 1.58
C VAL A 120 9.06 3.70 0.81
N PRO A 121 8.72 3.40 -0.46
CA PRO A 121 7.88 4.26 -1.27
C PRO A 121 6.48 4.38 -0.66
N LYS A 122 5.97 5.61 -0.59
CA LYS A 122 4.68 5.93 0.01
C LYS A 122 3.63 6.16 -1.06
N ALA A 123 2.69 5.22 -1.24
CA ALA A 123 1.59 5.35 -2.20
C ALA A 123 0.73 6.60 -1.93
N PRO A 124 -0.03 7.13 -2.92
CA PRO A 124 -0.97 8.22 -2.71
C PRO A 124 -2.03 7.93 -1.64
N GLY A 125 -2.60 8.97 -1.05
CA GLY A 125 -3.62 8.84 -0.01
C GLY A 125 -5.05 8.67 -0.54
N LEU A 126 -5.30 9.00 -1.82
CA LEU A 126 -6.64 9.08 -2.41
C LEU A 126 -7.45 7.79 -2.24
N GLY A 127 -6.83 6.64 -2.49
CA GLY A 127 -7.50 5.33 -2.40
C GLY A 127 -7.59 4.72 -0.99
N LEU A 128 -7.16 5.42 0.06
CA LEU A 128 -7.17 4.88 1.41
C LEU A 128 -8.46 5.24 2.15
N LEU A 129 -9.25 4.22 2.49
CA LEU A 129 -10.50 4.34 3.24
C LEU A 129 -10.43 3.58 4.56
N LEU A 130 -10.90 4.19 5.65
CA LEU A 130 -11.16 3.50 6.91
C LEU A 130 -12.51 2.77 6.81
N GLU A 131 -12.46 1.45 6.66
CA GLU A 131 -13.68 0.63 6.48
C GLU A 131 -14.46 0.44 7.79
N ARG A 132 -13.79 -0.03 8.86
CA ARG A 132 -14.45 -0.40 10.11
C ARG A 132 -13.52 -0.25 11.31
N VAL A 133 -14.09 0.19 12.43
CA VAL A 133 -13.47 0.11 13.75
C VAL A 133 -14.02 -1.11 14.48
N HIS A 134 -13.13 -1.94 15.01
CA HIS A 134 -13.47 -3.21 15.62
C HIS A 134 -13.47 -3.13 17.15
N TYR A 135 -14.63 -3.39 17.77
CA TYR A 135 -14.80 -3.41 19.23
C TYR A 135 -14.95 -4.83 19.80
N ASP A 136 -14.63 -5.88 19.03
CA ASP A 136 -14.83 -7.29 19.40
C ASP A 136 -14.25 -7.64 20.79
N VAL A 137 -13.05 -7.10 21.10
CA VAL A 137 -12.37 -7.33 22.38
C VAL A 137 -13.06 -6.59 23.52
N TYR A 138 -13.54 -5.37 23.26
CA TYR A 138 -14.28 -4.58 24.25
C TYR A 138 -15.60 -5.26 24.60
N ASP A 139 -16.38 -5.63 23.58
CA ASP A 139 -17.68 -6.29 23.72
C ASP A 139 -17.53 -7.58 24.54
N ARG A 140 -16.56 -8.43 24.18
CA ARG A 140 -16.28 -9.65 24.95
C ARG A 140 -15.87 -9.38 26.40
N LYS A 141 -15.16 -8.30 26.67
CA LYS A 141 -14.71 -7.96 28.04
C LYS A 141 -15.84 -7.38 28.90
N HIS A 142 -16.77 -6.67 28.27
CA HIS A 142 -17.80 -5.89 28.96
C HIS A 142 -19.24 -6.40 28.78
N GLU A 143 -19.42 -7.55 28.13
CA GLU A 143 -20.70 -8.23 27.83
C GLU A 143 -21.73 -8.21 28.98
N LYS A 144 -21.28 -8.36 30.24
CA LYS A 144 -22.17 -8.40 31.42
C LYS A 144 -22.61 -7.03 31.93
N THR A 145 -22.02 -5.96 31.41
CA THR A 145 -22.10 -4.61 32.00
C THR A 145 -22.50 -3.54 31.00
N HIS A 146 -22.25 -3.76 29.71
CA HIS A 146 -22.50 -2.79 28.64
C HIS A 146 -23.10 -3.51 27.44
N GLU A 147 -23.90 -2.78 26.67
CA GLU A 147 -24.34 -3.22 25.35
C GLU A 147 -23.16 -3.29 24.37
N PRO A 148 -23.20 -4.21 23.38
CA PRO A 148 -22.14 -4.35 22.39
C PRO A 148 -22.05 -3.12 21.48
N LEU A 149 -20.83 -2.75 21.08
CA LEU A 149 -20.54 -1.67 20.14
C LEU A 149 -20.33 -2.17 18.70
N THR A 150 -20.37 -3.49 18.48
CA THR A 150 -20.13 -4.08 17.16
C THR A 150 -21.40 -4.35 16.35
N ASP A 151 -22.57 -4.44 17.00
CA ASP A 151 -23.83 -4.73 16.33
C ASP A 151 -24.64 -3.45 16.08
N TRP A 152 -24.63 -2.98 14.84
CA TRP A 152 -25.40 -1.81 14.39
C TRP A 152 -26.73 -2.19 13.73
N GLY A 153 -27.02 -3.49 13.60
CA GLY A 153 -28.20 -4.00 12.92
C GLY A 153 -28.12 -3.91 11.37
N PRO A 154 -28.93 -4.73 10.67
CA PRO A 154 -28.84 -4.87 9.22
C PRO A 154 -29.24 -3.61 8.45
N GLU A 155 -30.12 -2.78 8.99
CA GLU A 155 -30.55 -1.52 8.34
C GLU A 155 -29.40 -0.50 8.29
N VAL A 156 -28.69 -0.32 9.40
CA VAL A 156 -27.56 0.62 9.47
C VAL A 156 -26.41 0.10 8.61
N GLU A 157 -26.11 -1.20 8.68
CA GLU A 157 -25.05 -1.82 7.86
C GLU A 157 -25.34 -1.67 6.36
N ALA A 158 -26.58 -1.89 5.92
CA ALA A 158 -26.98 -1.65 4.53
C ALA A 158 -26.83 -0.18 4.13
N ARG A 159 -27.20 0.74 5.02
CA ARG A 159 -27.08 2.18 4.78
C ARG A 159 -25.61 2.62 4.70
N VAL A 160 -24.74 2.08 5.54
CA VAL A 160 -23.29 2.34 5.49
C VAL A 160 -22.72 1.88 4.16
N GLU A 161 -23.09 0.69 3.68
CA GLU A 161 -22.60 0.17 2.39
C GLU A 161 -23.02 1.07 1.21
N GLU A 162 -24.30 1.47 1.17
CA GLU A 162 -24.83 2.39 0.15
C GLU A 162 -24.07 3.73 0.17
N VAL A 163 -23.97 4.35 1.35
CA VAL A 163 -23.34 5.67 1.51
C VAL A 163 -21.84 5.61 1.21
N LYS A 164 -21.16 4.54 1.61
CA LYS A 164 -19.74 4.29 1.32
C LYS A 164 -19.51 4.31 -0.18
N PHE A 165 -20.31 3.56 -0.93
CA PHE A 165 -20.15 3.51 -2.38
C PHE A 165 -20.46 4.87 -3.02
N GLU A 166 -21.64 5.44 -2.75
CA GLU A 166 -22.12 6.64 -3.44
C GLU A 166 -21.29 7.88 -3.14
N LEU A 167 -20.82 8.06 -1.89
CA LEU A 167 -20.13 9.29 -1.48
C LEU A 167 -18.61 9.18 -1.43
N ILE A 168 -18.07 7.96 -1.27
CA ILE A 168 -16.63 7.78 -1.03
C ILE A 168 -15.99 7.00 -2.17
N THR A 169 -16.37 5.74 -2.37
CA THR A 169 -15.72 4.87 -3.37
C THR A 169 -15.85 5.48 -4.77
N LYS A 170 -17.06 5.93 -5.15
CA LYS A 170 -17.31 6.57 -6.44
C LYS A 170 -16.46 7.83 -6.64
N GLU A 171 -16.34 8.68 -5.63
CA GLU A 171 -15.52 9.89 -5.71
C GLU A 171 -14.03 9.57 -5.83
N ILE A 172 -13.54 8.54 -5.12
CA ILE A 172 -12.15 8.05 -5.26
C ILE A 172 -11.88 7.62 -6.70
N LEU A 173 -12.78 6.82 -7.29
CA LEU A 173 -12.64 6.30 -8.66
C LEU A 173 -12.65 7.45 -9.68
N ILE A 174 -13.63 8.36 -9.59
CA ILE A 174 -13.73 9.53 -10.48
C ILE A 174 -12.51 10.45 -10.35
N SER A 175 -12.08 10.72 -9.11
CA SER A 175 -10.90 11.54 -8.85
C SER A 175 -9.62 10.91 -9.39
N GLU A 176 -9.46 9.59 -9.30
CA GLU A 176 -8.31 8.90 -9.88
C GLU A 176 -8.33 8.98 -11.40
N LEU A 177 -9.48 8.79 -12.05
CA LEU A 177 -9.59 8.94 -13.51
C LEU A 177 -9.28 10.36 -13.98
N ARG A 178 -9.78 11.37 -13.26
CA ARG A 178 -9.58 12.78 -13.60
C ARG A 178 -8.14 13.25 -13.41
N HIS A 179 -7.55 12.89 -12.27
CA HIS A 179 -6.25 13.44 -11.84
C HIS A 179 -5.07 12.49 -12.08
N GLN A 180 -5.35 11.19 -12.29
CA GLN A 180 -4.35 10.15 -12.50
C GLN A 180 -3.28 10.12 -11.41
N SER A 181 -3.70 10.27 -10.14
CA SER A 181 -2.79 10.38 -8.99
C SER A 181 -1.88 9.15 -8.86
N MET A 182 -2.40 7.95 -9.11
CA MET A 182 -1.60 6.72 -9.11
C MET A 182 -0.59 6.72 -10.26
N LEU A 183 -0.99 7.12 -11.47
CA LEU A 183 -0.10 7.13 -12.64
C LEU A 183 1.06 8.12 -12.46
N GLN A 184 0.78 9.31 -11.92
CA GLN A 184 1.80 10.31 -11.61
C GLN A 184 2.80 9.76 -10.59
N TRP A 185 2.32 9.16 -9.50
CA TRP A 185 3.18 8.54 -8.50
C TRP A 185 4.01 7.37 -9.06
N LEU A 186 3.41 6.53 -9.93
CA LEU A 186 4.12 5.43 -10.59
C LEU A 186 5.23 5.91 -11.55
N ALA A 187 5.07 7.09 -12.15
CA ALA A 187 6.11 7.69 -12.99
C ALA A 187 7.34 8.11 -12.17
N ASP A 188 7.12 8.59 -10.94
CA ASP A 188 8.19 8.95 -10.02
C ASP A 188 8.80 7.74 -9.30
N LEU A 189 8.03 6.67 -9.08
CA LEU A 189 8.49 5.46 -8.40
C LEU A 189 9.75 4.83 -9.03
N VAL A 190 9.93 4.95 -10.35
CA VAL A 190 11.12 4.41 -11.05
C VAL A 190 12.41 5.12 -10.64
N ARG A 191 12.30 6.35 -10.11
CA ARG A 191 13.44 7.15 -9.62
C ARG A 191 13.69 6.96 -8.12
N HIS A 192 12.91 6.09 -7.46
CA HIS A 192 13.02 5.84 -6.03
C HIS A 192 14.34 5.14 -5.70
N ASP A 193 15.11 5.71 -4.77
CA ASP A 193 16.36 5.10 -4.30
C ASP A 193 16.08 4.28 -3.03
N PHE A 194 15.98 2.96 -3.20
CA PHE A 194 15.70 2.03 -2.10
C PHE A 194 16.87 1.88 -1.13
N CYS A 195 18.08 2.30 -1.51
CA CYS A 195 19.29 2.22 -0.70
C CYS A 195 19.64 3.55 -0.03
N ALA A 196 18.92 4.64 -0.34
CA ALA A 196 19.11 5.91 0.31
C ALA A 196 18.61 5.84 1.76
N ASP A 197 19.37 6.45 2.67
CA ASP A 197 18.87 6.76 3.99
C ASP A 197 17.81 7.88 3.85
N PRO A 198 16.53 7.62 4.15
CA PRO A 198 15.46 8.61 4.04
C PRO A 198 15.63 9.81 5.00
N GLU A 199 16.58 9.74 5.94
CA GLU A 199 16.94 10.83 6.86
C GLU A 199 18.22 11.55 6.46
N ALA A 200 18.92 11.13 5.41
CA ALA A 200 20.09 11.82 4.91
C ALA A 200 19.73 13.22 4.41
N GLU A 201 20.43 14.25 4.92
CA GLU A 201 20.27 15.64 4.49
C GLU A 201 20.70 15.86 3.03
N GLU A 202 21.57 15.01 2.51
CA GLU A 202 22.02 15.02 1.12
C GLU A 202 21.65 13.71 0.42
N VAL A 203 20.75 13.78 -0.57
CA VAL A 203 20.53 12.66 -1.49
C VAL A 203 21.78 12.52 -2.35
N PRO A 204 22.47 11.37 -2.37
CA PRO A 204 23.64 11.18 -3.22
C PRO A 204 23.26 11.50 -4.65
N LYS A 205 23.96 12.45 -5.30
CA LYS A 205 23.75 12.74 -6.71
C LYS A 205 24.09 11.46 -7.49
N GLN A 206 23.08 10.77 -7.99
CA GLN A 206 23.27 9.67 -8.94
C GLN A 206 23.94 10.25 -10.19
N THR A 207 25.26 10.19 -10.22
CA THR A 207 26.03 10.48 -11.42
C THR A 207 25.79 9.30 -12.35
N PHE A 208 25.39 9.56 -13.59
CA PHE A 208 25.24 8.54 -14.62
C PHE A 208 26.61 7.90 -14.90
N LEU A 209 27.03 6.96 -14.05
CA LEU A 209 28.14 6.07 -14.34
C LEU A 209 27.61 5.00 -15.28
N THR A 210 27.63 5.32 -16.57
CA THR A 210 27.70 4.30 -17.60
C THR A 210 28.88 3.39 -17.25
N MET A 211 28.61 2.09 -17.07
CA MET A 211 29.62 1.03 -16.90
C MET A 211 30.45 0.81 -18.18
N ALA A 212 31.05 1.88 -18.70
CA ALA A 212 31.87 1.87 -19.92
C ALA A 212 33.20 2.62 -19.76
N VAL A 213 33.51 3.21 -18.60
CA VAL A 213 34.80 3.91 -18.37
C VAL A 213 35.49 3.35 -17.13
N GLY A 214 35.75 2.04 -17.15
CA GLY A 214 36.62 1.34 -16.18
C GLY A 214 37.85 0.70 -16.84
N LYS A 215 38.16 1.08 -18.08
CA LYS A 215 39.37 0.68 -18.81
C LYS A 215 39.89 1.84 -19.67
N ALA A 216 40.13 2.97 -19.03
CA ALA A 216 41.00 4.00 -19.55
C ALA A 216 41.38 4.88 -18.36
N GLU A 217 42.48 4.51 -17.71
CA GLU A 217 43.48 5.35 -17.03
C GLU A 217 44.07 4.61 -15.82
N GLU A 218 45.32 4.16 -16.07
CA GLU A 218 46.41 3.65 -15.20
C GLU A 218 46.24 2.32 -14.44
#